data_AF-A0A1A8ZDB8-F1
#
_entry.id   AF-A0A1A8ZDB8-F1
#
_cell.length_a   1.000
_cell.length_b   1.000
_cell.length_c   1.000
_cell.angle_alpha   90.00
_cell.angle_beta   90.00
_cell.angle_gamma   90.00
#
_symmetry.space_group_name_H-M   'P 1'
#
loop_
_entity.id
_entity.type
_entity.pdbx_description
1 polymer ?
#
loop_
_entity_poly.entity_id
_entity_poly.type
_entity_poly.pdbx_seq_one_letter_code
_entity_poly.pdbx_strand_id
1 'polypeptide(L)'
;MAEIGGLRERKKAATRLALHEAALRLATEHGPERVTVEAIADAAEVSRRTFSNYFSSKEEALFHGDTVRLRGMLDLLRDRPADEPPWTALRRAALHLSADVYDDAALAWLTRRRQLHGHPGLVAHQVAAYIAIERELAGELARRLGGPDDALRARLLAATFLATLRVAVQHWLEHPDGPLADTLATALDLAAPAGQTPRPEASAAR
;
A
#
# COMPACT_ATOMS: atom_id res chain seq x y z
N MET A 1 34.32 2.95 4.29
CA MET A 1 33.74 3.45 3.01
C MET A 1 32.24 3.16 2.82
N ALA A 2 31.53 2.50 3.75
CA ALA A 2 30.08 2.27 3.66
C ALA A 2 29.19 3.44 4.14
N GLU A 3 29.75 4.44 4.84
CA GLU A 3 28.97 5.54 5.46
C GLU A 3 28.46 6.61 4.47
N ILE A 4 29.19 6.87 3.38
CA ILE A 4 28.83 7.92 2.42
C ILE A 4 27.62 7.49 1.56
N GLY A 5 27.50 6.19 1.26
CA GLY A 5 26.34 5.62 0.56
C GLY A 5 25.06 5.67 1.41
N GLY A 6 25.16 5.33 2.69
CA GLY A 6 24.02 5.35 3.61
C GLY A 6 23.47 6.76 3.86
N LEU A 7 24.33 7.77 4.00
CA LEU A 7 23.88 9.15 4.23
C LEU A 7 23.17 9.73 3.00
N ARG A 8 23.66 9.45 1.79
CA ARG A 8 23.04 9.92 0.55
C ARG A 8 21.67 9.29 0.33
N GLU A 9 21.55 7.97 0.52
CA GLU A 9 20.26 7.28 0.38
C GLU A 9 19.26 7.71 1.47
N ARG A 10 19.71 7.91 2.70
CA ARG A 10 18.87 8.49 3.77
C ARG A 10 18.37 9.88 3.44
N LYS A 11 19.23 10.78 2.96
CA LYS A 11 18.84 12.14 2.55
C LYS A 11 17.83 12.07 1.39
N LYS A 12 18.06 11.18 0.43
CA LYS A 12 17.17 10.95 -0.71
C LYS A 12 15.79 10.46 -0.25
N ALA A 13 15.73 9.48 0.66
CA ALA A 13 14.49 9.00 1.23
C ALA A 13 13.76 10.09 2.03
N ALA A 14 14.48 10.86 2.84
CA ALA A 14 13.92 11.97 3.60
C ALA A 14 13.33 13.07 2.70
N THR A 15 14.03 13.47 1.63
CA THR A 15 13.49 14.44 0.66
C THR A 15 12.25 13.90 -0.04
N ARG A 16 12.25 12.62 -0.42
CA ARG A 16 11.09 11.98 -1.04
C ARG A 16 9.87 11.97 -0.11
N LEU A 17 10.09 11.67 1.16
CA LEU A 17 9.05 11.68 2.20
C LEU A 17 8.51 13.11 2.43
N ALA A 18 9.38 14.11 2.57
CA ALA A 18 8.98 15.50 2.76
C ALA A 18 8.10 16.02 1.60
N LEU A 19 8.47 15.67 0.36
CA LEU A 19 7.68 15.98 -0.83
C LEU A 19 6.31 15.30 -0.83
N HIS A 20 6.24 14.03 -0.43
CA HIS A 20 4.98 13.28 -0.30
C HIS A 20 4.06 13.90 0.77
N GLU A 21 4.61 14.23 1.94
CA GLU A 21 3.87 14.84 3.04
C GLU A 21 3.36 16.23 2.69
N ALA A 22 4.18 17.05 2.01
CA ALA A 22 3.77 18.35 1.50
C ALA A 22 2.64 18.22 0.48
N ALA A 23 2.73 17.28 -0.46
CA ALA A 23 1.68 17.01 -1.43
C ALA A 23 0.36 16.61 -0.76
N LEU A 24 0.39 15.64 0.16
CA LEU A 24 -0.80 15.21 0.89
C LEU A 24 -1.43 16.34 1.71
N ARG A 25 -0.62 17.12 2.43
CA ARG A 25 -1.09 18.26 3.22
C ARG A 25 -1.81 19.29 2.34
N LEU A 26 -1.16 19.75 1.27
CA LEU A 26 -1.74 20.75 0.37
C LEU A 26 -3.00 20.23 -0.33
N ALA A 27 -3.03 18.96 -0.72
CA ALA A 27 -4.20 18.38 -1.37
C ALA A 27 -5.38 18.24 -0.41
N THR A 28 -5.12 17.90 0.86
CA THR A 28 -6.14 17.91 1.92
C THR A 28 -6.68 19.32 2.19
N GLU A 29 -5.81 20.32 2.28
CA GLU A 29 -6.18 21.69 2.68
C GLU A 29 -6.86 22.49 1.55
N HIS A 30 -6.46 22.26 0.30
CA HIS A 30 -6.87 23.09 -0.84
C HIS A 30 -7.63 22.33 -1.92
N GLY A 31 -7.72 21.00 -1.80
CA GLY A 31 -8.19 20.11 -2.84
C GLY A 31 -7.09 19.81 -3.87
N PRO A 32 -7.02 18.58 -4.40
CA PRO A 32 -5.91 18.13 -5.27
C PRO A 32 -5.78 18.94 -6.56
N GLU A 33 -6.85 19.56 -7.04
CA GLU A 33 -6.85 20.28 -8.33
C GLU A 33 -6.18 21.64 -8.25
N ARG A 34 -6.12 22.21 -7.04
CA ARG A 34 -5.48 23.50 -6.77
C ARG A 34 -4.00 23.35 -6.39
N VAL A 35 -3.53 22.13 -6.17
CA VAL A 35 -2.12 21.84 -5.86
C VAL A 35 -1.28 21.83 -7.13
N THR A 36 -0.11 22.48 -7.07
CA THR A 36 0.88 22.51 -8.15
C THR A 36 2.22 21.92 -7.69
N VAL A 37 3.06 21.52 -8.66
CA VAL A 37 4.41 21.01 -8.37
C VAL A 37 5.26 22.07 -7.66
N GLU A 38 5.11 23.33 -8.06
CA GLU A 38 5.79 24.48 -7.46
C GLU A 38 5.40 24.63 -5.99
N ALA A 39 4.10 24.61 -5.68
CA ALA A 39 3.63 24.72 -4.29
C ALA A 39 4.13 23.57 -3.42
N ILE A 40 4.20 22.34 -3.95
CA ILE A 40 4.74 21.20 -3.22
C ILE A 40 6.25 21.36 -2.98
N ALA A 41 6.99 21.78 -4.00
CA ALA A 41 8.43 21.98 -3.91
C ALA A 41 8.77 23.08 -2.88
N ASP A 42 8.07 24.20 -2.94
CA ASP A 42 8.22 25.32 -1.99
C ASP A 42 7.87 24.87 -0.56
N ALA A 43 6.77 24.13 -0.38
CA ALA A 43 6.34 23.62 0.92
C ALA A 43 7.25 22.51 1.49
N ALA A 44 8.13 21.93 0.68
CA ALA A 44 9.16 20.98 1.08
C ALA A 44 10.58 21.60 1.08
N GLU A 45 10.68 22.92 0.89
CA GLU A 45 11.94 23.68 0.86
C GLU A 45 12.94 23.18 -0.18
N VAL A 46 12.46 22.78 -1.35
CA VAL A 46 13.29 22.33 -2.47
C VAL A 46 12.90 22.99 -3.79
N SER A 47 13.81 22.96 -4.77
CA SER A 47 13.50 23.48 -6.10
C SER A 47 12.51 22.57 -6.87
N ARG A 48 11.78 23.13 -7.85
CA ARG A 48 11.01 22.34 -8.83
C ARG A 48 11.87 21.28 -9.54
N ARG A 49 13.13 21.61 -9.86
CA ARG A 49 14.07 20.63 -10.44
C ARG A 49 14.32 19.46 -9.48
N THR A 50 14.45 19.75 -8.19
CA THR A 50 14.57 18.72 -7.15
C THR A 50 13.32 17.86 -7.13
N PHE A 51 12.12 18.43 -7.10
CA PHE A 51 10.86 17.68 -7.18
C PHE A 51 10.87 16.70 -8.37
N SER A 52 11.19 17.20 -9.57
CA SER A 52 11.19 16.39 -10.79
C SER A 52 12.23 15.27 -10.80
N ASN A 53 13.27 15.33 -9.95
CA ASN A 53 14.21 14.22 -9.76
C ASN A 53 13.60 13.06 -8.93
N TYR A 54 12.52 13.33 -8.18
CA TYR A 54 11.86 12.34 -7.32
C TYR A 54 10.55 11.84 -7.91
N PHE A 55 9.73 12.73 -8.47
CA PHE A 55 8.39 12.45 -8.95
C PHE A 55 8.16 13.11 -10.31
N SER A 56 7.51 12.37 -11.21
CA SER A 56 7.12 12.81 -12.54
C SER A 56 5.88 13.70 -12.53
N SER A 57 5.02 13.57 -11.51
CA SER A 57 3.81 14.38 -11.34
C SER A 57 3.45 14.61 -9.87
N LYS A 58 2.53 15.55 -9.61
CA LYS A 58 1.98 15.76 -8.27
C LYS A 58 1.19 14.55 -7.78
N GLU A 59 0.53 13.85 -8.70
CA GLU A 59 -0.24 12.64 -8.39
C GLU A 59 0.68 11.50 -7.97
N GLU A 60 1.84 11.34 -8.63
CA GLU A 60 2.84 10.36 -8.19
C GLU A 60 3.35 10.67 -6.77
N ALA A 61 3.56 11.96 -6.46
CA ALA A 61 3.92 12.38 -5.10
C ALA A 61 2.78 12.09 -4.09
N LEU A 62 1.51 12.29 -4.47
CA LEU A 62 0.35 11.99 -3.62
C LEU A 62 0.22 10.49 -3.32
N PHE A 63 0.41 9.63 -4.32
CA PHE A 63 0.26 8.17 -4.19
C PHE A 63 1.54 7.44 -3.72
N HIS A 64 2.59 8.19 -3.38
CA HIS A 64 3.87 7.60 -2.96
C HIS A 64 3.70 6.68 -1.73
N GLY A 65 2.96 7.13 -0.71
CA GLY A 65 2.70 6.34 0.51
C GLY A 65 1.99 5.00 0.24
N ASP A 66 0.95 4.99 -0.62
CA ASP A 66 0.26 3.75 -1.01
C ASP A 66 1.22 2.80 -1.72
N THR A 67 2.07 3.34 -2.61
CA THR A 67 3.07 2.56 -3.35
C THR A 67 4.13 1.96 -2.42
N VAL A 68 4.60 2.71 -1.42
CA VAL A 68 5.58 2.23 -0.43
C VAL A 68 4.98 1.13 0.43
N ARG A 69 3.75 1.32 0.95
CA ARG A 69 3.06 0.28 1.73
C ARG A 69 2.88 -1.01 0.94
N LEU A 70 2.40 -0.91 -0.30
CA LEU A 70 2.14 -2.08 -1.13
C LEU A 70 3.43 -2.80 -1.53
N ARG A 71 4.53 -2.08 -1.73
CA ARG A 71 5.86 -2.71 -1.93
C ARG A 71 6.38 -3.38 -0.67
N GLY A 72 6.23 -2.75 0.50
CA GLY A 72 6.58 -3.39 1.78
C GLY A 72 5.80 -4.69 2.01
N MET A 73 4.52 -4.71 1.66
CA MET A 73 3.71 -5.93 1.68
C MET A 73 4.22 -7.00 0.69
N LEU A 74 4.65 -6.60 -0.51
CA LEU A 74 5.25 -7.53 -1.48
C LEU A 74 6.56 -8.14 -0.95
N ASP A 75 7.39 -7.36 -0.25
CA ASP A 75 8.61 -7.85 0.37
C ASP A 75 8.30 -8.85 1.50
N LEU A 76 7.32 -8.52 2.36
CA LEU A 76 6.82 -9.44 3.38
C LEU A 76 6.24 -10.73 2.78
N LEU A 77 5.57 -10.63 1.63
CA LEU A 77 5.09 -11.79 0.90
C LEU A 77 6.25 -12.64 0.42
N ARG A 78 7.30 -12.06 -0.18
CA ARG A 78 8.49 -12.78 -0.67
C ARG A 78 9.20 -13.55 0.44
N ASP A 79 9.20 -13.01 1.66
CA ASP A 79 9.80 -13.67 2.83
C ASP A 79 8.94 -14.81 3.39
N ARG A 80 7.71 -15.01 2.88
CA ARG A 80 6.87 -16.15 3.28
C ARG A 80 7.33 -17.47 2.66
N PRO A 81 7.23 -18.60 3.38
CA PRO A 81 7.47 -19.94 2.83
C PRO A 81 6.73 -20.17 1.50
N ALA A 82 7.40 -20.84 0.56
CA ALA A 82 6.87 -21.06 -0.78
C ALA A 82 5.74 -22.09 -0.82
N ASP A 83 5.67 -22.98 0.18
CA ASP A 83 4.65 -24.02 0.36
C ASP A 83 3.39 -23.51 1.07
N GLU A 84 3.42 -22.28 1.58
CA GLU A 84 2.26 -21.65 2.20
C GLU A 84 1.18 -21.35 1.13
N PRO A 85 -0.10 -21.69 1.38
CA PRO A 85 -1.17 -21.37 0.45
C PRO A 85 -1.16 -19.86 0.10
N PRO A 86 -1.26 -19.47 -1.18
CA PRO A 86 -1.02 -18.08 -1.58
C PRO A 86 -1.89 -17.06 -0.83
N TRP A 87 -3.18 -17.35 -0.63
CA TRP A 87 -4.04 -16.48 0.17
C TRP A 87 -3.63 -16.38 1.64
N THR A 88 -3.14 -17.47 2.23
CA THR A 88 -2.62 -17.46 3.61
C THR A 88 -1.35 -16.60 3.72
N ALA A 89 -0.44 -16.70 2.76
CA ALA A 89 0.76 -15.88 2.70
C ALA A 89 0.41 -14.38 2.53
N LEU A 90 -0.53 -14.06 1.65
CA LEU A 90 -1.06 -12.71 1.45
C LEU A 90 -1.69 -12.15 2.73
N ARG A 91 -2.55 -12.94 3.41
CA ARG A 91 -3.20 -12.56 4.66
C ARG A 91 -2.16 -12.23 5.73
N ARG A 92 -1.16 -13.08 5.91
CA ARG A 92 -0.10 -12.86 6.90
C ARG A 92 0.75 -11.63 6.59
N ALA A 93 1.10 -11.41 5.32
CA ALA A 93 1.82 -10.21 4.89
C ALA A 93 1.01 -8.93 5.15
N ALA A 94 -0.29 -8.93 4.85
CA ALA A 94 -1.18 -7.78 5.12
C ALA A 94 -1.31 -7.47 6.60
N LEU A 95 -1.50 -8.49 7.44
CA LEU A 95 -1.67 -8.31 8.88
C LEU A 95 -0.38 -7.87 9.58
N HIS A 96 0.78 -8.32 9.09
CA HIS A 96 2.06 -7.82 9.58
C HIS A 96 2.21 -6.33 9.30
N LEU A 97 1.87 -5.89 8.09
CA LEU A 97 1.91 -4.46 7.74
C LEU A 97 0.87 -3.62 8.51
N SER A 98 -0.26 -4.22 8.91
CA SER A 98 -1.30 -3.50 9.65
C SER A 98 -1.03 -3.38 11.15
N ALA A 99 -0.15 -4.22 11.71
CA ALA A 99 0.26 -4.15 13.11
C ALA A 99 1.04 -2.85 13.43
N ASP A 100 1.75 -2.29 12.44
CA ASP A 100 2.54 -1.06 12.59
C ASP A 100 1.71 0.24 12.51
N VAL A 101 0.39 0.14 12.30
CA VAL A 101 -0.48 1.30 11.97
C VAL A 101 -0.95 2.08 13.21
N TYR A 102 -0.49 1.68 14.39
CA TYR A 102 -0.86 2.32 15.67
C TYR A 102 -0.06 3.56 16.04
N ASP A 103 0.87 3.99 15.19
CA ASP A 103 1.45 5.33 15.29
C ASP A 103 0.41 6.37 14.81
N ASP A 104 0.21 7.44 15.58
CA ASP A 104 -0.59 8.62 15.24
C ASP A 104 -0.27 9.14 13.82
N ALA A 105 0.98 9.04 13.36
CA ALA A 105 1.40 9.41 12.02
C ALA A 105 0.77 8.53 10.92
N ALA A 106 0.64 7.22 11.15
CA ALA A 106 0.03 6.28 10.21
C ALA A 106 -1.49 6.48 10.11
N LEU A 107 -2.14 6.77 11.25
CA LEU A 107 -3.55 7.14 11.31
C LEU A 107 -3.81 8.47 10.59
N ALA A 108 -3.00 9.50 10.86
CA ALA A 108 -3.10 10.80 10.21
C ALA A 108 -2.87 10.73 8.69
N TRP A 109 -1.99 9.82 8.25
CA TRP A 109 -1.80 9.53 6.83
C TRP A 109 -3.06 8.87 6.22
N LEU A 110 -3.61 7.83 6.85
CA LEU A 110 -4.83 7.14 6.37
C LEU A 110 -6.03 8.08 6.26
N THR A 111 -6.22 8.97 7.24
CA THR A 111 -7.29 9.97 7.24
C THR A 111 -7.13 11.00 6.12
N ARG A 112 -5.92 11.56 5.93
CA ARG A 112 -5.67 12.49 4.81
C ARG A 112 -5.86 11.81 3.47
N ARG A 113 -5.38 10.58 3.35
CA ARG A 113 -5.58 9.73 2.17
C ARG A 113 -7.08 9.51 1.92
N ARG A 114 -7.92 9.26 2.93
CA ARG A 114 -9.38 9.17 2.74
C ARG A 114 -9.98 10.39 2.07
N GLN A 115 -9.60 11.59 2.49
CA GLN A 115 -10.15 12.83 1.93
C GLN A 115 -9.85 12.98 0.43
N LEU A 116 -8.80 12.31 -0.05
CA LEU A 116 -8.40 12.28 -1.45
C LEU A 116 -8.95 11.06 -2.21
N HIS A 117 -9.41 10.01 -1.52
CA HIS A 117 -10.02 8.84 -2.16
C HIS A 117 -11.36 9.23 -2.78
N GLY A 118 -11.56 8.83 -4.04
CA GLY A 118 -12.77 9.15 -4.80
C GLY A 118 -12.82 10.56 -5.38
N HIS A 119 -11.79 11.39 -5.19
CA HIS A 119 -11.73 12.70 -5.85
C HIS A 119 -11.63 12.52 -7.38
N PRO A 120 -12.54 13.11 -8.19
CA PRO A 120 -12.63 12.82 -9.63
C PRO A 120 -11.32 12.98 -10.40
N GLY A 121 -10.51 14.02 -10.10
CA GLY A 121 -9.23 14.25 -10.77
C GLY A 121 -8.11 13.27 -10.40
N LEU A 122 -8.29 12.46 -9.35
CA LEU A 122 -7.30 11.47 -8.91
C LEU A 122 -7.64 10.03 -9.34
N VAL A 123 -8.86 9.77 -9.82
CA VAL A 123 -9.34 8.41 -10.13
C VAL A 123 -8.46 7.72 -11.17
N ALA A 124 -8.10 8.41 -12.26
CA ALA A 124 -7.31 7.81 -13.33
C ALA A 124 -5.91 7.36 -12.84
N HIS A 125 -5.24 8.21 -12.05
CA HIS A 125 -3.94 7.88 -11.45
C HIS A 125 -4.05 6.75 -10.43
N GLN A 126 -5.10 6.77 -9.61
CA GLN A 126 -5.38 5.71 -8.65
C GLN A 126 -5.56 4.36 -9.36
N VAL A 127 -6.38 4.30 -10.40
CA VAL A 127 -6.58 3.07 -11.20
C VAL A 127 -5.28 2.60 -11.83
N ALA A 128 -4.48 3.50 -12.42
CA ALA A 128 -3.20 3.15 -13.01
C ALA A 128 -2.22 2.57 -11.98
N ALA A 129 -2.13 3.16 -10.79
CA ALA A 129 -1.30 2.67 -9.69
C ALA A 129 -1.76 1.27 -9.22
N TYR A 130 -3.07 1.06 -9.07
CA TYR A 130 -3.60 -0.27 -8.71
C TYR A 130 -3.26 -1.33 -9.75
N ILE A 131 -3.42 -1.04 -11.05
CA ILE A 131 -3.10 -1.98 -12.13
C ILE A 131 -1.61 -2.35 -12.13
N ALA A 132 -0.72 -1.38 -11.90
CA ALA A 132 0.72 -1.64 -11.84
C ALA A 132 1.05 -2.61 -10.69
N ILE A 133 0.49 -2.37 -9.51
CA ILE A 133 0.74 -3.19 -8.33
C ILE A 133 0.08 -4.56 -8.45
N GLU A 134 -1.12 -4.66 -9.02
CA GLU A 134 -1.77 -5.94 -9.30
C GLU A 134 -0.90 -6.82 -10.19
N ARG A 135 -0.25 -6.25 -11.22
CA ARG A 135 0.66 -6.99 -12.09
C ARG A 135 1.89 -7.50 -11.34
N GLU A 136 2.50 -6.67 -10.49
CA GLU A 136 3.64 -7.08 -9.66
C GLU A 136 3.25 -8.22 -8.71
N LEU A 137 2.11 -8.09 -8.04
CA LEU A 137 1.58 -9.10 -7.12
C LEU A 137 1.22 -10.40 -7.82
N ALA A 138 0.54 -10.32 -8.97
CA ALA A 138 0.22 -11.48 -9.78
C ALA A 138 1.48 -12.22 -10.27
N GLY A 139 2.54 -11.48 -10.61
CA GLY A 139 3.83 -12.08 -10.97
C GLY A 139 4.42 -12.91 -9.82
N GLU A 140 4.38 -12.39 -8.60
CA GLU A 140 4.85 -13.12 -7.40
C GLU A 140 3.98 -14.36 -7.11
N LEU A 141 2.65 -14.22 -7.19
CA LEU A 141 1.73 -15.33 -6.96
C LEU A 141 1.85 -16.43 -8.02
N ALA A 142 2.11 -16.07 -9.27
CA ALA A 142 2.34 -17.04 -10.35
C ALA A 142 3.61 -17.87 -10.10
N ARG A 143 4.67 -17.28 -9.52
CA ARG A 143 5.87 -18.05 -9.13
C ARG A 143 5.59 -19.09 -8.04
N ARG A 144 4.56 -18.86 -7.21
CA ARG A 144 4.17 -19.75 -6.10
C ARG A 144 3.24 -20.89 -6.52
N LEU A 145 2.39 -20.70 -7.54
CA LEU A 145 1.30 -21.63 -7.86
C LEU A 145 1.72 -22.87 -8.68
N GLY A 146 2.86 -22.87 -9.37
CA GLY A 146 3.51 -24.00 -10.08
C GLY A 146 2.71 -24.84 -11.11
N GLY A 147 1.49 -24.47 -11.52
CA GLY A 147 0.56 -25.22 -12.38
C GLY A 147 0.10 -24.53 -13.70
N PRO A 148 -0.74 -25.22 -14.51
CA PRO A 148 -1.09 -24.81 -15.88
C PRO A 148 -2.04 -23.60 -15.97
N ASP A 149 -2.86 -23.34 -14.94
CA ASP A 149 -3.83 -22.22 -14.89
C ASP A 149 -3.34 -21.05 -14.02
N ASP A 150 -2.07 -21.07 -13.64
CA ASP A 150 -1.51 -20.17 -12.64
C ASP A 150 -1.58 -18.71 -13.00
N ALA A 151 -1.40 -18.37 -14.27
CA ALA A 151 -1.39 -16.98 -14.69
C ALA A 151 -2.77 -16.33 -14.45
N LEU A 152 -3.86 -17.05 -14.75
CA LEU A 152 -5.21 -16.56 -14.49
C LEU A 152 -5.51 -16.58 -13.00
N ARG A 153 -5.17 -17.67 -12.30
CA ARG A 153 -5.41 -17.81 -10.86
C ARG A 153 -4.64 -16.76 -10.06
N ALA A 154 -3.39 -16.48 -10.38
CA ALA A 154 -2.55 -15.47 -9.75
C ALA A 154 -3.12 -14.06 -9.95
N ARG A 155 -3.57 -13.73 -11.16
CA ARG A 155 -4.22 -12.45 -11.46
C ARG A 155 -5.52 -12.28 -10.68
N LEU A 156 -6.36 -13.31 -10.63
CA LEU A 156 -7.60 -13.29 -9.85
C LEU A 156 -7.30 -13.12 -8.36
N LEU A 157 -6.36 -13.88 -7.80
CA LEU A 157 -5.96 -13.74 -6.39
C LEU A 157 -5.43 -12.34 -6.08
N ALA A 158 -4.56 -11.79 -6.92
CA ALA A 158 -4.03 -10.43 -6.75
C ALA A 158 -5.14 -9.38 -6.78
N ALA A 159 -6.01 -9.42 -7.80
CA ALA A 159 -7.12 -8.49 -7.96
C ALA A 159 -8.10 -8.57 -6.78
N THR A 160 -8.51 -9.78 -6.41
CA THR A 160 -9.41 -10.02 -5.27
C THR A 160 -8.79 -9.50 -3.98
N PHE A 161 -7.53 -9.83 -3.72
CA PHE A 161 -6.84 -9.39 -2.51
C PHE A 161 -6.71 -7.86 -2.41
N LEU A 162 -6.29 -7.19 -3.49
CA LEU A 162 -6.19 -5.72 -3.51
C LEU A 162 -7.57 -5.05 -3.35
N ALA A 163 -8.61 -5.61 -3.95
CA ALA A 163 -9.97 -5.16 -3.75
C ALA A 163 -10.41 -5.33 -2.29
N THR A 164 -10.09 -6.47 -1.65
CA THR A 164 -10.38 -6.73 -0.24
C THR A 164 -9.69 -5.71 0.67
N LEU A 165 -8.39 -5.45 0.48
CA LEU A 165 -7.67 -4.43 1.25
C LEU A 165 -8.29 -3.03 1.09
N ARG A 166 -8.63 -2.65 -0.15
CA ARG A 166 -9.27 -1.37 -0.44
C ARG A 166 -10.61 -1.25 0.28
N VAL A 167 -11.47 -2.27 0.22
CA VAL A 167 -12.79 -2.27 0.86
C VAL A 167 -12.65 -2.26 2.38
N ALA A 168 -11.78 -3.07 2.95
CA ALA A 168 -11.55 -3.15 4.40
C ALA A 168 -11.07 -1.81 4.98
N VAL A 169 -10.10 -1.16 4.33
CA VAL A 169 -9.60 0.15 4.77
C VAL A 169 -10.70 1.21 4.67
N GLN A 170 -11.50 1.23 3.60
CA GLN A 170 -12.60 2.19 3.47
C GLN A 170 -13.68 1.97 4.54
N HIS A 171 -14.05 0.73 4.80
CA HIS A 171 -15.01 0.38 5.82
C HIS A 171 -14.55 0.80 7.23
N TRP A 172 -13.30 0.48 7.57
CA TRP A 172 -12.71 0.84 8.87
C TRP A 172 -12.62 2.36 9.07
N LEU A 173 -12.31 3.12 8.01
CA LEU A 173 -12.29 4.58 8.09
C LEU A 173 -13.70 5.19 8.31
N GLU A 174 -14.75 4.51 7.88
CA GLU A 174 -16.14 4.93 8.11
C GLU A 174 -16.65 4.50 9.48
N HIS A 175 -16.12 3.40 9.99
CA HIS A 175 -16.52 2.76 11.25
C HIS A 175 -15.26 2.34 12.01
N PRO A 176 -14.56 3.29 12.67
CA PRO A 176 -13.30 3.01 13.37
C PRO A 176 -13.55 2.35 14.73
N ASP A 177 -14.34 1.28 14.75
CA ASP A 177 -14.82 0.57 15.95
C ASP A 177 -13.76 -0.38 16.55
N GLY A 178 -12.47 -0.12 16.29
CA GLY A 178 -11.36 -0.92 16.77
C GLY A 178 -10.12 -0.90 15.88
N PRO A 179 -9.22 -1.89 16.04
CA PRO A 179 -8.06 -2.11 15.18
C PRO A 179 -8.37 -2.21 13.68
N LEU A 180 -7.60 -1.52 12.82
CA LEU A 180 -7.65 -1.78 11.36
C LEU A 180 -7.30 -3.24 11.05
N ALA A 181 -6.41 -3.85 11.85
CA ALA A 181 -6.03 -5.24 11.71
C ALA A 181 -7.22 -6.21 11.84
N ASP A 182 -8.20 -5.90 12.70
CA ASP A 182 -9.37 -6.76 12.92
C ASP A 182 -10.34 -6.70 11.73
N THR A 183 -10.57 -5.49 11.19
CA THR A 183 -11.35 -5.30 9.96
C THR A 183 -10.66 -5.98 8.78
N LEU A 184 -9.34 -5.85 8.65
CA LEU A 184 -8.56 -6.52 7.60
C LEU A 184 -8.64 -8.04 7.72
N ALA A 185 -8.45 -8.59 8.92
CA ALA A 185 -8.54 -10.03 9.17
C ALA A 185 -9.92 -10.56 8.75
N THR A 186 -10.99 -9.90 9.20
CA THR A 186 -12.37 -10.26 8.86
C THR A 186 -12.61 -10.23 7.35
N ALA A 187 -12.21 -9.15 6.68
CA ALA A 187 -12.41 -9.01 5.23
C ALA A 187 -11.60 -10.04 4.42
N LEU A 188 -10.38 -10.36 4.84
CA LEU A 188 -9.53 -11.36 4.20
C LEU A 188 -10.06 -12.78 4.40
N ASP A 189 -10.70 -13.06 5.54
CA ASP A 189 -11.33 -14.35 5.80
C ASP A 189 -12.62 -14.50 4.97
N LEU A 190 -13.41 -13.44 4.82
CA LEU A 190 -14.60 -13.43 3.95
C LEU A 190 -14.28 -13.59 2.46
N ALA A 191 -13.16 -13.02 2.01
CA ALA A 191 -12.73 -13.07 0.61
C ALA A 191 -11.86 -14.30 0.27
N ALA A 192 -11.60 -15.18 1.25
CA ALA A 192 -10.75 -16.35 1.06
C ALA A 192 -11.35 -17.32 0.02
N PRO A 193 -10.59 -17.68 -1.03
CA PRO A 193 -11.01 -18.74 -1.96
C PRO A 193 -11.18 -20.06 -1.22
N ALA A 194 -12.19 -20.85 -1.60
CA ALA A 194 -12.40 -22.19 -1.05
C ALA A 194 -11.10 -23.02 -1.12
N GLY A 195 -10.71 -23.62 0.01
CA GLY A 195 -9.47 -24.42 0.12
C GLY A 195 -8.19 -23.62 0.35
N GLN A 196 -8.23 -22.29 0.52
CA GLN A 196 -7.08 -21.47 0.90
C GLN A 196 -7.21 -20.78 2.27
N THR A 197 -8.25 -21.11 3.03
CA THR A 197 -8.44 -20.67 4.41
C THR A 197 -7.41 -21.36 5.31
N PRO A 198 -6.77 -20.66 6.26
CA PRO A 198 -5.94 -21.31 7.25
C PRO A 198 -6.79 -22.34 8.00
N ARG A 199 -6.37 -23.61 7.98
CA ARG A 199 -6.93 -24.63 8.87
C ARG A 199 -6.72 -24.10 10.30
N PRO A 200 -7.75 -24.03 11.16
CA PRO A 200 -7.56 -23.55 12.52
C PRO A 200 -6.43 -24.36 13.14
N GLU A 201 -5.40 -23.66 13.64
CA GLU A 201 -4.33 -24.29 14.40
C GLU A 201 -5.02 -25.07 15.51
N ALA A 202 -4.84 -26.39 15.49
CA ALA A 202 -5.41 -27.24 16.51
C ALA A 202 -4.89 -26.70 17.84
N SER A 203 -5.80 -26.12 18.63
CA SER A 203 -5.53 -25.66 19.98
C SER A 203 -4.77 -26.78 20.67
N ALA A 204 -3.52 -26.51 21.01
CA ALA A 204 -2.74 -27.34 21.92
C ALA A 204 -3.42 -27.23 23.29
N ALA A 205 -4.50 -27.98 23.46
CA ALA A 205 -5.15 -28.21 24.72
C ALA A 205 -4.14 -28.97 25.59
N ARG A 206 -3.66 -28.26 26.61
CA ARG A 206 -3.08 -28.83 27.82
C ARG A 206 -4.13 -29.61 28.58
#